data_AF-A0A382YTS3-F1
#
_entry.id   AF-A0A382YTS3-F1
#
_cell.length_a   1.000
_cell.length_b   1.000
_cell.length_c   1.000
_cell.angle_alpha   90.00
_cell.angle_beta   90.00
_cell.angle_gamma   90.00
#
_symmetry.space_group_name_H-M   'P 1'
#
loop_
_entity.id
_entity.type
_entity.pdbx_description
1 polymer ?
#
loop_
_entity_poly.entity_id
_entity_poly.type
_entity_poly.pdbx_seq_one_letter_code
_entity_poly.pdbx_strand_id
1 'polypeptide(L)'
;MAHFNHPRELTEIAVKGLNMLMQSGAIVVNQTPLIKGVNDDPDVLAELFNRLSFIGVPPYYVFLCRPTLGNEPFAIHVEKGYEIFEEARSKCSGLAKRARLVMSHETGKVEVVGMSGGQVFFKYNRSADTENNGKFLAFDSNPDAYWFDDYEEAFMELPGQYSGKAWFYKAKELLSL
;
A
#
# COMPACT_ATOMS: atom_id res chain seq x y z
N MET A 1 0.29 -5.73 17.00
CA MET A 1 0.54 -5.90 15.55
C MET A 1 1.60 -6.96 15.37
N ALA A 2 1.35 -7.93 14.51
CA ALA A 2 2.35 -8.88 14.05
C ALA A 2 3.20 -8.27 12.93
N HIS A 3 4.32 -8.91 12.60
CA HIS A 3 5.24 -8.49 11.56
C HIS A 3 5.76 -9.71 10.80
N PHE A 4 4.97 -10.13 9.82
CA PHE A 4 5.33 -11.17 8.86
C PHE A 4 5.56 -10.58 7.48
N ASN A 5 6.68 -10.96 6.86
CA ASN A 5 7.15 -10.48 5.57
C ASN A 5 7.08 -11.56 4.49
N HIS A 6 7.15 -12.83 4.86
CA HIS A 6 7.16 -13.92 3.90
C HIS A 6 6.29 -15.10 4.37
N PRO A 7 5.58 -15.83 3.47
CA PRO A 7 4.75 -16.97 3.87
C PRO A 7 5.48 -18.06 4.65
N ARG A 8 6.79 -18.22 4.43
CA ARG A 8 7.65 -19.17 5.17
C ARG A 8 7.75 -18.87 6.68
N GLU A 9 7.52 -17.62 7.08
CA GLU A 9 7.57 -17.23 8.49
C GLU A 9 6.31 -17.69 9.26
N LEU A 10 5.22 -18.00 8.54
CA LEU A 10 3.99 -18.60 9.09
C LEU A 10 4.18 -20.10 9.36
N THR A 11 5.14 -20.41 10.22
CA THR A 11 5.41 -21.75 10.74
C THR A 11 4.29 -22.22 11.66
N GLU A 12 4.23 -23.53 11.94
CA GLU A 12 3.25 -24.10 12.89
C GLU A 12 3.32 -23.43 14.28
N ILE A 13 4.54 -23.14 14.75
CA ILE A 13 4.77 -22.47 16.04
C ILE A 13 4.24 -21.03 15.99
N ALA A 14 4.51 -20.29 14.92
CA ALA A 14 4.03 -18.93 14.74
C ALA A 14 2.50 -18.88 14.70
N VAL A 15 1.86 -19.75 13.91
CA VAL A 15 0.40 -19.85 13.81
C VAL A 15 -0.23 -20.23 15.14
N LYS A 16 0.38 -21.17 15.89
CA LYS A 16 -0.08 -21.51 17.25
C LYS A 16 -0.01 -20.32 18.20
N GLY A 17 1.09 -19.55 18.18
CA GLY A 17 1.23 -18.35 18.99
C GLY A 17 0.20 -17.28 18.65
N LEU A 18 -0.07 -17.05 17.37
CA LEU A 18 -1.13 -16.13 16.91
C LEU A 18 -2.51 -16.59 17.41
N ASN A 19 -2.81 -17.88 17.30
CA ASN A 19 -4.07 -18.45 17.78
C ASN A 19 -4.26 -18.25 19.29
N MET A 20 -3.22 -18.47 20.09
CA MET A 20 -3.28 -18.24 21.54
C MET A 20 -3.57 -16.77 21.88
N LEU A 21 -2.95 -15.83 21.15
CA LEU A 21 -3.23 -14.39 21.32
C LEU A 21 -4.68 -14.05 20.94
N MET A 22 -5.19 -14.57 19.83
CA MET A 22 -6.57 -14.31 19.42
C MET A 22 -7.58 -14.95 20.39
N GLN A 23 -7.29 -16.14 20.92
CA GLN A 23 -8.13 -16.81 21.92
C GLN A 23 -8.20 -16.08 23.26
N SER A 24 -7.19 -15.28 23.61
CA SER A 24 -7.26 -14.40 24.79
C SER A 24 -8.10 -13.14 24.57
N GLY A 25 -8.65 -12.95 23.36
CA GLY A 25 -9.43 -11.78 22.97
C GLY A 25 -8.61 -10.65 22.34
N ALA A 26 -7.29 -10.84 22.14
CA ALA A 26 -6.48 -9.82 21.47
C ALA A 26 -6.80 -9.75 19.98
N ILE A 27 -6.93 -8.53 19.45
CA ILE A 27 -7.05 -8.29 18.02
C ILE A 27 -5.65 -8.25 17.41
N VAL A 28 -5.38 -9.16 16.48
CA VAL A 28 -4.09 -9.25 15.81
C VAL A 28 -4.25 -8.87 14.35
N VAL A 29 -3.40 -7.95 13.89
CA VAL A 29 -3.29 -7.55 12.48
C VAL A 29 -1.81 -7.54 12.10
N ASN A 30 -1.50 -7.69 10.81
CA ASN A 30 -0.12 -7.77 10.32
C ASN A 30 0.32 -6.50 9.58
N GLN A 31 1.53 -6.03 9.85
CA GLN A 31 2.23 -5.06 8.99
C GLN A 31 3.39 -5.76 8.26
N THR A 32 3.60 -5.39 7.01
CA THR A 32 4.55 -6.03 6.10
C THR A 32 5.41 -4.97 5.41
N PRO A 33 6.65 -4.71 5.84
CA PRO A 33 7.62 -4.07 4.97
C PRO A 33 7.71 -4.77 3.61
N LEU A 34 7.70 -3.99 2.54
CA LEU A 34 8.02 -4.45 1.20
C LEU A 34 9.53 -4.37 1.03
N ILE A 35 10.19 -5.52 0.82
CA ILE A 35 11.63 -5.70 0.92
C ILE A 35 12.12 -6.40 -0.34
N LYS A 36 13.07 -5.75 -1.01
CA LYS A 36 13.73 -6.29 -2.21
C LYS A 36 14.41 -7.63 -1.92
N GLY A 37 14.18 -8.61 -2.79
CA GLY A 37 14.70 -9.97 -2.67
C GLY A 37 14.04 -10.82 -1.57
N VAL A 38 13.00 -10.33 -0.90
CA VAL A 38 12.26 -11.09 0.12
C VAL A 38 10.81 -11.28 -0.28
N ASN A 39 10.08 -10.19 -0.55
CA ASN A 39 8.65 -10.22 -0.85
C ASN A 39 8.25 -9.20 -1.94
N ASP A 40 9.22 -8.80 -2.77
CA ASP A 40 9.07 -7.96 -3.96
C ASP A 40 8.51 -8.72 -5.18
N ASP A 41 7.66 -9.71 -4.92
CA ASP A 41 6.98 -10.53 -5.91
C ASP A 41 5.47 -10.54 -5.60
N PRO A 42 4.60 -10.22 -6.59
CA PRO A 42 3.16 -10.15 -6.37
C PRO A 42 2.53 -11.45 -5.88
N ASP A 43 3.01 -12.61 -6.34
CA ASP A 43 2.50 -13.92 -5.94
C ASP A 43 2.92 -14.26 -4.51
N VAL A 44 4.16 -13.95 -4.13
CA VAL A 44 4.65 -14.12 -2.75
C VAL A 44 3.84 -13.26 -1.77
N LEU A 45 3.61 -11.99 -2.12
CA LEU A 45 2.85 -11.07 -1.28
C LEU A 45 1.37 -11.47 -1.19
N ALA A 46 0.76 -11.93 -2.29
CA ALA A 46 -0.60 -12.45 -2.31
C ALA A 46 -0.76 -13.73 -1.48
N GLU A 47 0.19 -14.66 -1.55
CA GLU A 47 0.19 -15.87 -0.71
C GLU A 47 0.20 -15.48 0.77
N LEU A 48 1.09 -14.56 1.15
CA LEU A 48 1.20 -14.08 2.53
C LEU A 48 -0.14 -13.50 3.01
N PHE A 49 -0.75 -12.59 2.23
CA PHE A 49 -2.00 -11.94 2.60
C PHE A 49 -3.17 -12.93 2.75
N ASN A 50 -3.28 -13.87 1.81
CA ASN A 50 -4.32 -14.88 1.86
C ASN A 50 -4.13 -15.81 3.07
N ARG A 51 -2.89 -16.26 3.36
CA ARG A 51 -2.60 -17.13 4.52
C ARG A 51 -2.84 -16.42 5.84
N LEU A 52 -2.37 -15.18 5.97
CA LEU A 52 -2.62 -14.32 7.14
C LEU A 52 -4.13 -14.15 7.40
N SER A 53 -4.89 -13.83 6.35
CA SER A 53 -6.34 -13.66 6.47
C SER A 53 -7.05 -14.96 6.81
N PHE A 54 -6.62 -16.08 6.24
CA PHE A 54 -7.15 -17.42 6.54
C PHE A 54 -6.99 -17.79 8.00
N ILE A 55 -5.84 -17.47 8.61
CA ILE A 55 -5.61 -17.69 10.05
C ILE A 55 -6.20 -16.59 10.94
N GLY A 56 -7.02 -15.67 10.41
CA GLY A 56 -7.69 -14.64 11.21
C GLY A 56 -6.86 -13.40 11.52
N VAL A 57 -5.70 -13.22 10.88
CA VAL A 57 -4.81 -12.06 11.04
C VAL A 57 -4.86 -11.20 9.79
N PRO A 58 -5.77 -10.21 9.67
CA PRO A 58 -5.89 -9.43 8.44
C PRO A 58 -4.62 -8.59 8.18
N PRO A 59 -4.20 -8.46 6.90
CA PRO A 59 -3.19 -7.49 6.47
C PRO A 59 -3.63 -6.05 6.76
N TYR A 60 -2.74 -5.24 7.33
CA TYR A 60 -3.04 -3.87 7.74
C TYR A 60 -2.26 -2.81 6.94
N TYR A 61 -0.94 -2.90 6.91
CA TYR A 61 -0.09 -2.00 6.14
C TYR A 61 0.98 -2.76 5.39
N VAL A 62 1.28 -2.29 4.18
CA VAL A 62 2.54 -2.56 3.51
C VAL A 62 3.40 -1.32 3.61
N PHE A 63 4.62 -1.44 4.14
CA PHE A 63 5.52 -0.30 4.31
C PHE A 63 6.59 -0.28 3.23
N LEU A 64 6.71 0.84 2.52
CA LEU A 64 7.90 1.13 1.75
C LEU A 64 9.06 1.50 2.70
N CYS A 65 10.27 1.07 2.36
CA CYS A 65 11.46 1.25 3.18
C CYS A 65 11.80 2.73 3.38
N ARG A 66 12.04 3.14 4.63
CA ARG A 66 12.57 4.48 4.94
C ARG A 66 14.02 4.61 4.46
N PRO A 67 14.45 5.82 4.03
CA PRO A 67 15.86 6.17 3.80
C PRO A 67 16.63 6.22 5.14
N THR A 68 16.84 5.04 5.74
CA THR A 68 17.71 4.85 6.90
C THR A 68 19.02 4.23 6.42
N LEU A 69 20.13 4.59 7.06
CA LEU A 69 21.44 4.00 6.77
C LEU A 69 21.36 2.47 6.75
N GLY A 70 21.80 1.85 5.64
CA GLY A 70 21.81 0.40 5.46
C GLY A 70 20.54 -0.20 4.82
N ASN A 71 19.48 0.59 4.60
CA ASN A 71 18.25 0.09 3.97
C ASN A 71 18.27 0.09 2.45
N GLU A 72 19.16 0.85 1.81
CA GLU A 72 19.20 1.02 0.35
C GLU A 72 19.19 -0.31 -0.44
N PRO A 73 19.97 -1.35 -0.07
CA PRO A 73 19.93 -2.64 -0.78
C PRO A 73 18.58 -3.37 -0.73
N PHE A 74 17.73 -3.01 0.24
CA PHE A 74 16.43 -3.61 0.50
C PHE A 74 15.25 -2.78 -0.04
N ALA A 75 15.52 -1.55 -0.50
CA ALA A 75 14.51 -0.63 -0.96
C ALA A 75 14.01 -0.99 -2.37
N ILE A 76 12.76 -0.63 -2.64
CA ILE A 76 12.08 -0.81 -3.93
C ILE A 76 11.57 0.58 -4.30
N HIS A 77 11.66 0.94 -5.60
CA HIS A 77 11.09 2.19 -6.08
C HIS A 77 9.58 2.25 -5.76
N VAL A 78 9.10 3.42 -5.38
CA VAL A 78 7.73 3.63 -4.90
C VAL A 78 6.70 3.15 -5.92
N GLU A 79 6.86 3.54 -7.18
CA GLU A 79 5.97 3.14 -8.28
C GLU A 79 5.99 1.62 -8.49
N LYS A 80 7.18 1.01 -8.46
CA LYS A 80 7.29 -0.44 -8.59
C LYS A 80 6.64 -1.17 -7.43
N GLY A 81 6.80 -0.65 -6.21
CA GLY A 81 6.14 -1.17 -5.02
C GLY A 81 4.61 -1.08 -5.12
N TYR A 82 4.09 0.01 -5.71
CA TYR A 82 2.66 0.17 -5.99
C TYR A 82 2.13 -0.87 -6.98
N GLU A 83 2.84 -1.10 -8.10
CA GLU A 83 2.50 -2.15 -9.06
C GLU A 83 2.44 -3.54 -8.41
N ILE A 84 3.49 -3.91 -7.66
CA ILE A 84 3.58 -5.20 -6.96
C ILE A 84 2.40 -5.36 -6.01
N PHE A 85 2.12 -4.30 -5.25
CA PHE A 85 1.05 -4.27 -4.26
C PHE A 85 -0.34 -4.42 -4.90
N GLU A 86 -0.65 -3.69 -5.96
CA GLU A 86 -1.95 -3.79 -6.65
C GLU A 86 -2.11 -5.13 -7.36
N GLU A 87 -1.06 -5.66 -7.98
CA GLU A 87 -1.10 -6.98 -8.60
C GLU A 87 -1.34 -8.08 -7.54
N ALA A 88 -0.65 -8.02 -6.40
CA ALA A 88 -0.88 -8.93 -5.28
C ALA A 88 -2.33 -8.83 -4.76
N ARG A 89 -2.84 -7.60 -4.60
CA ARG A 89 -4.23 -7.37 -4.20
C ARG A 89 -5.19 -7.96 -5.22
N SER A 90 -4.95 -7.90 -6.52
CA SER A 90 -5.84 -8.50 -7.53
C SER A 90 -6.10 -9.99 -7.28
N LYS A 91 -5.09 -10.72 -6.77
CA LYS A 91 -5.07 -12.17 -6.49
C LYS A 91 -5.62 -12.58 -5.10
N CYS A 92 -5.98 -11.61 -4.26
CA CYS A 92 -6.40 -11.86 -2.88
C CYS A 92 -7.92 -12.05 -2.70
N SER A 93 -8.37 -12.57 -1.55
CA SER A 93 -9.77 -12.45 -1.13
C SER A 93 -10.10 -11.04 -0.61
N GLY A 94 -11.38 -10.66 -0.51
CA GLY A 94 -11.77 -9.33 -0.02
C GLY A 94 -11.20 -8.97 1.36
N LEU A 95 -11.10 -9.95 2.28
CA LEU A 95 -10.48 -9.75 3.60
C LEU A 95 -8.96 -9.55 3.51
N ALA A 96 -8.31 -10.23 2.56
CA ALA A 96 -6.87 -10.16 2.31
C ALA A 96 -6.43 -8.87 1.57
N LYS A 97 -7.35 -8.18 0.88
CA LYS A 97 -7.06 -6.93 0.14
C LYS A 97 -7.11 -5.64 0.98
N ARG A 98 -7.21 -5.74 2.31
CA ARG A 98 -7.44 -4.60 3.23
C ARG A 98 -6.21 -3.75 3.52
N ALA A 99 -5.01 -4.27 3.25
CA ALA A 99 -3.78 -3.52 3.46
C ALA A 99 -3.78 -2.23 2.63
N ARG A 100 -2.99 -1.26 3.09
CA ARG A 100 -2.67 -0.03 2.34
C ARG A 100 -1.16 0.07 2.17
N LEU A 101 -0.71 0.55 1.01
CA LEU A 101 0.71 0.82 0.76
C LEU A 101 1.07 2.20 1.32
N VAL A 102 1.96 2.24 2.30
CA VAL A 102 2.27 3.43 3.07
C VAL A 102 3.76 3.62 3.29
N MET A 103 4.14 4.84 3.63
CA MET A 103 5.47 5.24 4.04
C MET A 103 5.39 6.12 5.29
N SER A 104 6.42 6.07 6.12
CA SER A 104 6.51 6.87 7.35
C SER A 104 7.48 8.02 7.15
N HIS A 105 6.93 9.18 6.78
CA HIS A 105 7.64 10.42 6.53
C HIS A 105 7.67 11.32 7.79
N GLU A 106 8.58 12.29 7.85
CA GLU A 106 8.65 13.24 8.97
C GLU A 106 7.39 14.12 9.06
N THR A 107 6.78 14.44 7.93
CA THR A 107 5.51 15.19 7.89
C THR A 107 4.29 14.30 8.18
N GLY A 108 4.45 12.97 8.23
CA GLY A 108 3.35 12.07 8.55
C GLY A 108 3.38 10.70 7.87
N LYS A 109 2.28 9.96 8.03
CA LYS A 109 2.04 8.71 7.31
C LYS A 109 1.39 9.02 5.97
N VAL A 110 2.13 8.76 4.91
CA VAL A 110 1.69 8.96 3.53
C VAL A 110 1.29 7.62 2.94
N GLU A 111 0.17 7.58 2.24
CA GLU A 111 -0.32 6.43 1.48
C GLU A 111 -0.10 6.67 -0.01
N VAL A 112 0.40 5.67 -0.73
CA VAL A 112 0.40 5.67 -2.20
C VAL A 112 -0.96 5.13 -2.62
N VAL A 113 -1.79 5.99 -3.21
CA VAL A 113 -3.21 5.66 -3.47
C VAL A 113 -3.48 5.28 -4.93
N GLY A 114 -2.62 5.70 -5.85
CA GLY A 114 -2.88 5.53 -7.28
C GLY A 114 -1.71 5.93 -8.17
N MET A 115 -1.70 5.39 -9.38
CA MET A 115 -0.90 5.87 -10.50
C MET A 115 -1.77 5.95 -11.75
N SER A 116 -1.72 7.05 -12.50
CA SER A 116 -2.45 7.19 -13.77
C SER A 116 -1.92 8.38 -14.58
N GLY A 117 -1.90 8.26 -15.91
CA GLY A 117 -1.62 9.39 -16.80
C GLY A 117 -0.25 10.04 -16.60
N GLY A 118 0.76 9.29 -16.17
CA GLY A 118 2.10 9.83 -15.86
C GLY A 118 2.19 10.52 -14.50
N GLN A 119 1.20 10.33 -13.62
CA GLN A 119 1.18 10.89 -12.27
C GLN A 119 1.10 9.81 -11.21
N VAL A 120 1.63 10.13 -10.03
CA VAL A 120 1.51 9.35 -8.81
C VAL A 120 0.71 10.14 -7.79
N PHE A 121 -0.22 9.45 -7.13
CA PHE A 121 -1.12 10.06 -6.17
C PHE A 121 -0.81 9.58 -4.76
N PHE A 122 -0.77 10.53 -3.83
CA PHE A 122 -0.54 10.28 -2.42
C PHE A 122 -1.66 10.85 -1.55
N LYS A 123 -1.81 10.30 -0.35
CA LYS A 123 -2.71 10.83 0.66
C LYS A 123 -2.08 10.79 2.04
N TYR A 124 -2.17 11.88 2.79
CA TYR A 124 -1.85 11.85 4.21
C TYR A 124 -2.92 11.10 5.00
N ASN A 125 -2.57 9.93 5.54
CA ASN A 125 -3.42 9.20 6.48
C ASN A 125 -3.39 9.82 7.88
N ARG A 126 -2.24 10.38 8.25
CA ARG A 126 -2.05 11.16 9.48
C ARG A 126 -0.83 12.05 9.28
N SER A 127 -1.00 13.36 9.38
CA SER A 127 0.07 14.35 9.27
C SER A 127 0.49 14.88 10.64
N ALA A 128 1.73 15.36 10.74
CA ALA A 128 2.24 16.10 11.89
C ALA A 128 1.55 17.47 12.02
N ASP A 129 1.36 18.14 10.90
CA ASP A 129 0.46 19.28 10.79
C ASP A 129 -0.96 18.78 10.50
N THR A 130 -1.89 19.02 11.43
CA THR A 130 -3.26 18.51 11.34
C THR A 130 -4.05 19.07 10.17
N GLU A 131 -3.68 20.23 9.62
CA GLU A 131 -4.35 20.80 8.44
C GLU A 131 -4.14 19.94 7.19
N ASN A 132 -3.03 19.21 7.13
CA ASN A 132 -2.73 18.30 6.02
C ASN A 132 -3.37 16.91 6.18
N ASN A 133 -4.12 16.64 7.25
CA ASN A 133 -4.79 15.34 7.43
C ASN A 133 -5.78 15.07 6.29
N GLY A 134 -5.63 13.93 5.63
CA GLY A 134 -6.47 13.55 4.51
C GLY A 134 -6.17 14.29 3.21
N LYS A 135 -5.19 15.22 3.20
CA LYS A 135 -4.79 15.95 1.98
C LYS A 135 -4.34 14.95 0.92
N PHE A 136 -4.93 15.10 -0.26
CA PHE A 136 -4.62 14.35 -1.46
C PHE A 136 -3.62 15.14 -2.29
N LEU A 137 -2.61 14.47 -2.82
CA LEU A 137 -1.49 15.08 -3.52
C LEU A 137 -1.28 14.36 -4.85
N ALA A 138 -0.93 15.11 -5.87
CA ALA A 138 -0.57 14.58 -7.19
C ALA A 138 0.84 15.05 -7.52
N PHE A 139 1.67 14.13 -7.99
CA PHE A 139 3.05 14.37 -8.39
C PHE A 139 3.27 13.79 -9.78
N ASP A 140 4.22 14.34 -10.52
CA ASP A 140 4.66 13.72 -11.76
C ASP A 140 5.36 12.39 -11.45
N SER A 141 5.24 11.43 -12.36
CA SER A 141 5.90 10.13 -12.23
C SER A 141 7.41 10.28 -12.16
N ASN A 142 8.01 9.57 -11.23
CA ASN A 142 9.44 9.41 -11.07
C ASN A 142 9.74 7.91 -10.87
N PRO A 143 10.17 7.19 -11.92
CA PRO A 143 10.40 5.74 -11.86
C PRO A 143 11.62 5.36 -10.99
N ASP A 144 12.48 6.32 -10.65
CA ASP A 144 13.68 6.13 -9.83
C ASP A 144 13.47 6.59 -8.37
N ALA A 145 12.25 7.04 -8.01
CA ALA A 145 11.93 7.46 -6.66
C ALA A 145 11.94 6.28 -5.68
N TYR A 146 12.77 6.36 -4.65
CA TYR A 146 12.78 5.42 -3.53
C TYR A 146 11.90 5.90 -2.37
N TRP A 147 11.59 7.20 -2.31
CA TRP A 147 10.90 7.82 -1.20
C TRP A 147 9.99 8.98 -1.60
N PHE A 148 9.18 9.46 -0.65
CA PHE A 148 8.23 10.57 -0.86
C PHE A 148 8.90 11.85 -1.39
N ASP A 149 10.08 12.16 -0.84
CA ASP A 149 10.80 13.41 -1.13
C ASP A 149 11.46 13.42 -2.50
N ASP A 150 11.47 12.28 -3.20
CA ASP A 150 12.00 12.16 -4.56
C ASP A 150 10.98 12.64 -5.62
N TYR A 151 9.78 13.07 -5.21
CA TYR A 151 8.72 13.52 -6.10
C TYR A 151 8.60 15.05 -6.12
N GLU A 152 8.44 15.60 -7.32
CA GLU A 152 8.14 17.02 -7.54
C GLU A 152 6.61 17.23 -7.68
N GLU A 153 6.04 18.15 -6.89
CA GLU A 153 4.59 18.36 -6.83
C GLU A 153 4.06 18.78 -8.19
N ALA A 154 3.12 17.99 -8.73
CA ALA A 154 2.49 18.35 -9.99
C ALA A 154 1.51 19.48 -9.70
N PHE A 155 1.71 20.63 -10.33
CA PHE A 155 0.72 21.71 -10.35
C PHE A 155 -0.50 21.24 -11.14
N MET A 156 -1.43 20.56 -10.48
CA MET A 156 -2.74 20.29 -11.02
C MET A 156 -3.61 21.54 -10.87
N GLU A 157 -3.59 22.42 -11.87
CA GLU A 157 -4.80 23.18 -12.17
C GLU A 157 -5.84 22.17 -12.66
N LEU A 158 -6.69 21.68 -11.74
CA LEU A 158 -7.94 21.05 -12.16
C LEU A 158 -8.67 22.13 -12.97
N PRO A 159 -8.91 21.96 -14.29
CA PRO A 159 -9.65 22.95 -15.04
C PRO A 159 -10.98 23.15 -14.34
N GLY A 160 -11.14 24.36 -13.78
CA GLY A 160 -12.30 24.75 -13.03
C GLY A 160 -13.51 24.78 -13.95
N GLN A 161 -14.21 23.65 -14.06
CA GLN A 161 -15.64 23.52 -14.28
C GLN A 161 -16.00 22.03 -14.21
N TYR A 162 -16.34 21.55 -13.02
CA TYR A 162 -17.32 20.47 -12.94
C TYR A 162 -18.69 21.06 -13.32
N SER A 163 -18.86 21.41 -14.60
CA SER A 163 -20.17 21.72 -15.14
C SER A 163 -21.00 20.43 -15.14
N GLY A 164 -22.24 20.53 -14.65
CA GLY A 164 -23.08 19.40 -14.28
C GLY A 164 -23.16 18.24 -15.28
N LYS A 165 -23.15 17.03 -14.70
CA LYS A 165 -23.66 15.77 -15.29
C LYS A 165 -23.02 15.31 -16.61
N ALA A 166 -21.87 14.63 -16.51
CA ALA A 166 -21.35 13.77 -17.59
C ALA A 166 -20.86 12.37 -17.12
N TRP A 167 -21.04 12.02 -15.84
CA TRP A 167 -20.53 10.78 -15.25
C TRP A 167 -21.41 9.53 -15.48
N PHE A 168 -22.53 9.65 -16.20
CA PHE A 168 -23.48 8.53 -16.39
C PHE A 168 -23.44 7.86 -17.79
N TYR A 169 -22.74 8.42 -18.79
CA TYR A 169 -22.83 7.90 -20.17
C TYR A 169 -21.58 7.16 -20.69
N LYS A 170 -20.39 7.35 -20.11
CA LYS A 170 -19.17 6.66 -20.57
C LYS A 170 -19.03 5.20 -20.08
N ALA A 171 -19.84 4.77 -19.11
CA ALA A 171 -19.84 3.39 -18.64
C ALA A 171 -20.55 2.40 -19.59
N LYS A 172 -21.26 2.88 -20.62
CA LYS A 172 -21.92 2.02 -21.62
C LYS A 172 -21.05 1.66 -22.83
N GLU A 173 -20.05 2.48 -23.18
CA GLU A 173 -19.13 2.16 -24.29
C GLU A 173 -18.01 1.21 -23.88
N LEU A 174 -17.65 1.14 -22.60
CA LEU A 174 -16.60 0.25 -22.08
C LEU A 174 -17.10 -1.15 -21.67
N LEU A 175 -18.41 -1.43 -21.80
CA LEU A 175 -19.02 -2.74 -21.49
C LEU A 175 -19.81 -3.32 -22.68
N SER A 176 -19.51 -2.89 -23.90
CA SER A 176 -20.08 -3.45 -25.15
C SER A 176 -19.05 -4.10 -26.08
N LEU A 177 -18.05 -4.77 -25.48
CA LEU A 177 -17.31 -5.87 -26.11
C LEU A 177 -17.41 -7.10 -25.21
#